data_AF-A0A1M7Z395-F1
#
_entry.id   AF-A0A1M7Z395-F1
#
_cell.length_a   1.000
_cell.length_b   1.000
_cell.length_c   1.000
_cell.angle_alpha   90.00
_cell.angle_beta   90.00
_cell.angle_gamma   90.00
#
_symmetry.space_group_name_H-M   'P 1'
#
loop_
_entity.id
_entity.type
_entity.pdbx_description
1 polymer ?
#
loop_
_entity_poly.entity_id
_entity_poly.type
_entity_poly.pdbx_seq_one_letter_code
_entity_poly.pdbx_strand_id
1 'polypeptide(L)'
;MPFVLACAETGLPIVRANPIHIKRFAGAIGRRAKNDRLDAELIAHYAEAIKPSITIIKPENIRLISDLVIRRNQLLSMQTMEKNRIQILPKSSKIHLSIKQKTPYFRVFRVSEISLPHPSLVMSLSWVISAISKLHL
;
A
#
# COMPACT_ATOMS: atom_id res chain seq x y z
N MET A 1 9.79 7.54 1.58
CA MET A 1 10.46 7.28 2.88
C MET A 1 11.92 7.72 2.81
N PRO A 2 12.22 9.03 2.72
CA PRO A 2 13.57 9.50 2.42
C PRO A 2 14.62 9.13 3.47
N PHE A 3 14.28 9.24 4.77
CA PHE A 3 15.20 8.92 5.87
C PHE A 3 15.63 7.44 5.91
N VAL A 4 14.67 6.53 5.77
CA VAL A 4 14.90 5.08 5.75
C VAL A 4 15.86 4.67 4.63
N LEU A 5 15.79 5.35 3.49
CA LEU A 5 16.64 5.09 2.33
C LEU A 5 18.07 5.60 2.55
N ALA A 6 18.22 6.81 3.11
CA ALA A 6 19.53 7.34 3.46
C ALA A 6 20.29 6.45 4.47
N CYS A 7 19.58 5.89 5.46
CA CYS A 7 20.16 4.90 6.39
C CYS A 7 20.59 3.62 5.67
N ALA A 8 19.85 3.19 4.65
CA ALA A 8 20.20 2.02 3.84
C ALA A 8 21.48 2.22 3.04
N GLU A 9 21.58 3.38 2.38
CA GLU A 9 22.72 3.77 1.54
C GLU A 9 24.01 3.88 2.37
N THR A 10 23.88 4.27 3.63
CA THR A 10 24.98 4.35 4.61
C THR A 10 25.25 3.06 5.37
N GLY A 11 24.50 1.98 5.09
CA GLY A 11 24.68 0.67 5.72
C GLY A 11 24.25 0.60 7.19
N LEU A 12 23.46 1.57 7.67
CA LEU A 12 22.97 1.58 9.05
C LEU A 12 21.85 0.56 9.24
N PRO A 13 21.94 -0.34 10.23
CA PRO A 13 20.88 -1.31 10.50
C PRO A 13 19.64 -0.59 11.03
N ILE A 14 18.51 -0.81 10.36
CA ILE A 14 17.23 -0.20 10.72
C ILE A 14 16.19 -1.26 11.06
N VAL A 15 15.27 -0.91 11.95
CA VAL A 15 14.11 -1.74 12.28
C VAL A 15 12.83 -0.91 12.18
N ARG A 16 11.87 -1.37 11.38
CA ARG A 16 10.52 -0.84 11.34
C ARG A 16 9.60 -1.65 12.25
N ALA A 17 9.52 -1.26 13.52
CA ALA A 17 8.64 -1.90 14.50
C ALA A 17 7.15 -1.51 14.29
N ASN A 18 6.24 -2.42 14.63
CA ASN A 18 4.79 -2.16 14.61
C ASN A 18 4.41 -1.31 15.84
N PRO A 19 3.81 -0.11 15.66
CA PRO A 19 3.45 0.76 16.78
C PRO A 19 2.47 0.11 17.78
N ILE A 20 1.66 -0.85 17.34
CA ILE A 20 0.75 -1.59 18.22
C ILE A 20 1.53 -2.41 19.26
N HIS A 21 2.64 -3.04 18.86
CA HIS A 21 3.43 -3.88 19.75
C HIS A 21 4.14 -3.04 20.81
N ILE A 22 4.69 -1.89 20.40
CA ILE A 22 5.32 -0.92 21.32
C ILE A 22 4.29 -0.43 22.35
N LYS A 23 3.07 -0.10 21.92
CA LYS A 23 2.00 0.35 22.83
C LYS A 23 1.54 -0.76 23.79
N ARG A 24 1.49 -2.01 23.34
CA ARG A 24 1.16 -3.16 24.21
C ARG A 24 2.25 -3.42 25.25
N PHE A 25 3.51 -3.32 24.84
CA PHE A 25 4.66 -3.40 25.74
C PHE A 25 4.64 -2.28 26.79
N ALA A 26 4.32 -1.05 26.37
CA ALA A 26 4.13 0.07 27.27
C ALA A 26 3.03 -0.18 28.32
N GLY A 27 1.90 -0.76 27.88
CA GLY A 27 0.82 -1.16 28.76
C GLY A 27 1.24 -2.24 29.77
N ALA A 28 2.03 -3.23 29.35
CA ALA A 28 2.53 -4.29 30.22
C ALA A 28 3.50 -3.78 31.30
N ILE A 29 4.28 -2.74 31.00
CA ILE A 29 5.22 -2.11 31.93
C ILE A 29 4.52 -1.03 32.80
N GLY A 30 3.27 -0.68 32.49
CA GLY A 30 2.54 0.39 33.19
C GLY A 30 3.04 1.80 32.88
N ARG A 31 3.95 1.96 31.92
CA ARG A 31 4.47 3.27 31.48
C ARG A 31 3.59 3.80 30.34
N ARG A 32 2.51 4.49 30.72
CA ARG A 32 1.64 5.21 29.78
C ARG A 32 1.73 6.71 30.03
N ALA A 33 2.86 7.31 29.65
CA ALA A 33 3.07 8.74 29.77
C ALA A 33 3.09 9.39 28.38
N LYS A 34 2.52 10.59 28.24
CA LYS A 34 2.54 11.38 27.01
C LYS A 34 3.74 12.34 27.02
N ASN A 35 4.95 11.78 26.97
CA ASN A 35 6.19 12.54 27.02
C ASN A 35 7.22 11.90 26.07
N ASP A 36 7.73 12.70 25.13
CA ASP A 36 8.66 12.25 24.10
C ASP A 36 9.93 11.60 24.68
N ARG A 37 10.42 12.07 25.85
CA ARG A 37 11.59 11.47 26.52
C ARG A 37 11.31 10.05 27.00
N LEU A 38 10.15 9.84 27.61
CA LEU A 38 9.73 8.52 28.11
C LEU A 38 9.38 7.59 26.96
N ASP A 39 8.79 8.12 25.88
CA ASP A 39 8.51 7.33 24.67
C ASP A 39 9.80 6.85 24.01
N ALA A 40 10.85 7.68 23.93
CA ALA A 40 12.15 7.28 23.40
C ALA A 40 12.82 6.19 24.27
N GLU A 41 12.81 6.37 25.60
CA GLU A 41 13.32 5.37 26.55
C GLU A 41 12.55 4.04 26.43
N LEU A 42 11.24 4.11 26.27
CA LEU A 42 10.38 2.95 26.10
C LEU A 42 10.66 2.19 24.79
N ILE A 43 10.88 2.92 23.69
CA ILE A 43 11.24 2.32 22.41
C ILE A 43 12.63 1.68 22.49
N ALA A 44 13.59 2.30 23.18
CA ALA A 44 14.91 1.73 23.41
C ALA A 44 14.83 0.43 24.23
N HIS A 45 14.07 0.45 25.32
CA HIS A 45 13.84 -0.73 26.17
C HIS A 45 13.09 -1.84 25.41
N TYR A 46 12.12 -1.48 24.57
CA TYR A 46 11.44 -2.42 23.67
C TYR A 46 12.44 -3.09 22.71
N ALA A 47 13.33 -2.30 22.10
CA ALA A 47 14.33 -2.81 21.16
C ALA A 47 15.33 -3.74 21.85
N GLU A 48 15.76 -3.42 23.07
CA GLU A 48 16.66 -4.26 23.87
C GLU A 48 16.01 -5.58 24.30
N ALA A 49 14.76 -5.53 24.76
CA ALA A 49 14.05 -6.70 25.27
C ALA A 49 13.61 -7.67 24.16
N ILE A 50 13.04 -7.14 23.07
CA ILE A 50 12.44 -7.96 22.01
C ILE A 50 13.42 -8.28 20.88
N LYS A 51 14.48 -7.46 20.71
CA LYS A 51 15.48 -7.60 19.64
C LYS A 51 14.84 -7.89 18.27
N PRO A 52 13.96 -7.00 17.80
CA PRO A 52 13.25 -7.20 16.54
C PRO A 52 14.22 -7.35 15.36
N SER A 53 13.86 -8.20 14.41
CA SER A 53 14.68 -8.47 13.22
C SER A 53 14.93 -7.20 12.39
N ILE A 54 16.16 -7.06 11.90
CA ILE A 54 16.56 -5.97 11.00
C ILE A 54 15.65 -5.95 9.77
N THR A 55 15.16 -4.77 9.43
CA THR A 55 14.27 -4.58 8.29
C THR A 55 15.09 -4.50 7.01
N ILE A 56 14.91 -5.49 6.14
CA ILE A 56 15.50 -5.49 4.80
C ILE A 56 14.67 -4.57 3.92
N ILE A 57 15.33 -3.58 3.32
CA ILE A 57 14.66 -2.67 2.39
C ILE A 57 14.47 -3.38 1.05
N LYS A 58 13.28 -3.19 0.48
CA LYS A 58 12.93 -3.77 -0.81
C LYS A 58 13.80 -3.17 -1.92
N PRO A 59 14.21 -3.97 -2.92
CA PRO A 59 14.92 -3.46 -4.09
C PRO A 59 14.07 -2.43 -4.84
N GLU A 60 14.74 -1.55 -5.59
CA GLU A 60 14.14 -0.37 -6.21
C GLU A 60 12.96 -0.71 -7.12
N ASN A 61 13.08 -1.77 -7.94
CA ASN A 61 12.02 -2.24 -8.81
C ASN A 61 10.71 -2.56 -8.07
N ILE A 62 10.79 -3.25 -6.93
CA ILE A 62 9.61 -3.61 -6.12
C ILE A 62 9.03 -2.36 -5.46
N ARG A 63 9.87 -1.38 -5.10
CA ARG A 63 9.41 -0.11 -4.52
C ARG A 63 8.62 0.72 -5.54
N LEU A 64 9.12 0.86 -6.76
CA LEU A 64 8.41 1.53 -7.86
C LEU A 64 7.04 0.88 -8.13
N ILE A 65 6.98 -0.45 -8.18
CA ILE A 65 5.72 -1.18 -8.33
C ILE A 65 4.78 -0.89 -7.14
N SER A 66 5.31 -0.87 -5.91
CA SER A 66 4.51 -0.58 -4.73
C SER A 66 3.94 0.85 -4.75
N ASP A 67 4.70 1.82 -5.23
CA ASP A 67 4.25 3.21 -5.36
C ASP A 67 3.12 3.33 -6.41
N LEU A 68 3.24 2.62 -7.53
CA LEU A 68 2.17 2.52 -8.53
C LEU A 68 0.89 1.88 -7.96
N VAL A 69 1.03 0.80 -7.17
CA VAL A 69 -0.10 0.15 -6.50
C VAL A 69 -0.77 1.08 -5.49
N ILE A 70 0.01 1.82 -4.70
CA ILE A 70 -0.50 2.83 -3.77
C ILE A 70 -1.28 3.90 -4.53
N ARG A 71 -0.70 4.44 -5.61
CA ARG A 71 -1.36 5.48 -6.42
C ARG A 71 -2.66 4.98 -7.03
N ARG A 72 -2.67 3.75 -7.52
CA ARG A 72 -3.88 3.08 -8.03
C ARG A 72 -4.97 3.02 -6.96
N ASN A 73 -4.63 2.58 -5.75
CA ASN A 73 -5.59 2.46 -4.65
C ASN A 73 -6.16 3.83 -4.22
N GLN A 74 -5.34 4.88 -4.22
CA GLN A 74 -5.81 6.24 -3.98
C GLN A 74 -6.84 6.68 -5.03
N LEU A 75 -6.57 6.44 -6.31
CA LEU A 75 -7.49 6.76 -7.40
C LEU A 75 -8.81 5.99 -7.28
N LEU A 76 -8.76 4.71 -6.93
CA LEU A 76 -9.96 3.88 -6.70
C LEU A 76 -10.79 4.39 -5.50
N SER A 77 -10.13 4.80 -4.42
CA SER A 77 -10.80 5.40 -3.26
C SER A 77 -11.51 6.70 -3.65
N MET A 78 -10.82 7.60 -4.36
CA MET A 78 -11.42 8.84 -4.88
C MET A 78 -12.58 8.57 -5.81
N GLN A 79 -12.46 7.60 -6.72
CA GLN A 79 -13.55 7.20 -7.60
C GLN A 79 -14.78 6.73 -6.81
N THR A 80 -14.57 5.96 -5.76
CA THR A 80 -15.65 5.46 -4.90
C THR A 80 -16.32 6.60 -4.15
N MET A 81 -15.54 7.52 -3.58
CA MET A 81 -16.07 8.73 -2.91
C MET A 81 -16.91 9.58 -3.86
N GLU A 82 -16.44 9.81 -5.10
CA GLU A 82 -17.20 10.60 -6.08
C GLU A 82 -18.49 9.90 -6.51
N LYS A 83 -18.50 8.58 -6.67
CA LYS A 83 -19.71 7.80 -6.96
C LYS A 83 -20.74 7.91 -5.82
N ASN A 84 -20.28 7.75 -4.57
CA ASN A 84 -21.14 7.91 -3.40
C ASN A 84 -21.72 9.33 -3.32
N ARG A 85 -20.90 10.34 -3.65
CA ARG A 85 -21.32 11.74 -3.67
C ARG A 85 -22.40 12.01 -4.72
N ILE A 86 -22.31 11.42 -5.92
CA ILE A 86 -23.36 11.53 -6.95
C ILE A 86 -24.70 10.96 -6.45
N GLN A 87 -24.68 9.85 -5.72
CA GLN A 87 -25.91 9.20 -5.24
C GLN A 87 -26.68 10.06 -4.22
N ILE A 88 -25.96 10.83 -3.39
CA ILE A 88 -26.56 11.65 -2.32
C ILE A 88 -26.97 13.03 -2.86
N LEU A 89 -26.34 13.52 -3.93
CA LEU A 89 -26.61 14.85 -4.46
C LEU A 89 -27.96 14.94 -5.21
N PRO A 90 -28.74 16.02 -5.04
CA PRO A 90 -29.94 16.26 -5.83
C PRO A 90 -29.58 16.45 -7.30
N LYS A 91 -30.28 15.73 -8.18
CA LYS A 91 -30.02 15.65 -9.63
C LYS A 91 -30.08 17.00 -10.34
N SER A 92 -30.77 17.99 -9.76
CA SER A 92 -30.92 19.37 -10.24
C SER A 92 -29.73 20.28 -9.93
N SER A 93 -28.77 19.84 -9.11
CA SER A 93 -27.59 20.65 -8.77
C SER A 93 -26.58 20.68 -9.91
N LYS A 94 -26.06 21.87 -10.27
CA LYS A 94 -24.99 22.03 -11.29
C LYS A 94 -23.73 21.20 -10.96
N ILE A 95 -23.51 20.93 -9.68
CA ILE A 95 -22.38 20.14 -9.15
C ILE A 95 -22.51 18.65 -9.54
N HIS A 96 -23.72 18.08 -9.47
CA HIS A 96 -23.98 16.69 -9.88
C HIS A 96 -23.62 16.44 -11.36
N LEU A 97 -23.93 17.39 -12.25
CA LEU A 97 -23.61 17.31 -13.68
C LEU A 97 -22.10 17.35 -13.94
N SER A 98 -21.36 18.21 -13.23
CA SER A 98 -19.91 18.34 -13.39
C SER A 98 -19.15 17.09 -12.91
N ILE A 99 -19.57 16.49 -11.79
CA ILE A 99 -18.94 15.28 -11.25
C ILE A 99 -19.20 14.09 -12.17
N LYS A 100 -20.41 13.94 -12.70
CA LYS A 100 -20.79 12.87 -13.64
C LYS A 100 -19.96 12.91 -14.94
N GLN A 101 -19.63 14.10 -15.44
CA GLN A 101 -18.78 14.28 -16.63
C GLN A 101 -17.31 13.91 -16.38
N LYS A 102 -16.81 14.07 -15.15
CA LYS A 102 -15.41 13.79 -14.80
C LYS A 102 -15.16 12.36 -14.30
N THR A 103 -16.21 11.63 -13.90
CA THR A 103 -16.10 10.23 -13.47
C THR A 103 -15.43 9.26 -14.48
N PRO A 104 -15.59 9.39 -15.82
CA PRO A 104 -14.92 8.49 -16.77
C PRO A 104 -13.39 8.63 -16.78
N TYR A 105 -12.83 9.79 -16.39
CA TYR A 105 -11.38 10.00 -16.31
C TYR A 105 -10.71 9.19 -15.19
N PHE A 106 -11.49 8.69 -14.22
CA PHE A 106 -10.99 7.81 -13.16
C PHE A 106 -11.04 6.32 -13.54
N ARG A 107 -11.16 5.98 -14.84
CA ARG A 107 -11.07 4.59 -15.30
C ARG A 107 -9.65 4.08 -15.11
N VAL A 108 -9.41 3.43 -13.98
CA VAL A 108 -8.19 2.67 -13.71
C VAL A 108 -8.23 1.40 -14.56
N PHE A 109 -7.45 1.35 -15.63
CA PHE A 109 -7.26 0.15 -16.44
C PHE A 109 -6.82 -1.03 -15.55
N ARG A 110 -7.42 -2.20 -15.75
CA ARG A 110 -6.96 -3.42 -15.06
C ARG A 110 -5.60 -3.81 -15.62
N VAL A 111 -4.73 -4.39 -14.80
CA VAL A 111 -3.43 -4.91 -15.27
C VAL A 111 -3.62 -5.97 -16.38
N SER A 112 -4.75 -6.67 -16.38
CA SER A 112 -5.15 -7.58 -17.47
C SER A 112 -5.44 -6.90 -18.82
N GLU A 113 -5.60 -5.57 -18.83
CA GLU A 113 -5.82 -4.76 -20.04
C GLU A 113 -4.51 -4.13 -20.54
N ILE A 114 -3.42 -4.23 -19.77
CA ILE A 114 -2.08 -3.82 -20.18
C ILE A 114 -1.48 -5.00 -20.95
N SER A 115 -1.90 -5.18 -22.20
CA SER A 115 -1.24 -6.12 -23.11
C SER A 115 0.20 -5.64 -23.33
N LEU A 116 1.17 -6.36 -22.77
CA LEU A 116 2.57 -6.21 -23.13
C LEU A 116 2.66 -6.43 -24.66
N PRO A 117 3.27 -5.51 -25.43
CA PRO A 117 3.37 -5.69 -26.85
C PRO A 117 4.48 -6.72 -27.04
N HIS A 118 4.15 -7.97 -27.40
CA HIS A 118 4.91 -8.78 -28.36
C HIS A 118 4.12 -10.08 -28.69
N PRO A 119 3.71 -10.27 -29.95
CA PRO A 119 2.75 -11.30 -30.35
C PRO A 119 3.29 -12.75 -30.34
N SER A 120 4.58 -12.98 -30.08
CA SER A 120 5.19 -14.31 -30.15
C SER A 120 5.05 -15.16 -28.87
N LEU A 121 4.72 -14.57 -27.72
CA LEU A 121 4.62 -15.29 -26.42
C LEU A 121 3.17 -15.57 -25.97
N VAL A 122 2.17 -14.95 -26.61
CA VAL A 122 0.75 -15.03 -26.22
C VAL A 122 0.15 -16.42 -26.49
N MET A 123 0.68 -17.15 -27.48
CA MET A 123 0.19 -18.49 -27.83
C MET A 123 0.62 -19.59 -26.85
N SER A 124 1.69 -19.38 -26.08
CA SER A 124 2.19 -20.40 -25.13
C SER A 124 1.42 -20.39 -23.81
N LEU A 125 1.14 -19.21 -23.23
CA LEU A 125 0.47 -19.13 -21.93
C LEU A 125 -1.03 -19.44 -21.96
N SER A 126 -1.72 -19.20 -23.09
CA SER A 126 -3.15 -19.50 -23.21
C SER A 126 -3.43 -21.02 -23.11
N TRP A 127 -2.54 -21.85 -23.66
CA TRP A 127 -2.60 -23.30 -23.55
C TRP A 127 -2.33 -23.79 -22.13
N VAL A 128 -1.34 -23.19 -21.44
CA VAL A 128 -0.98 -23.56 -20.06
C VAL A 128 -2.12 -23.26 -19.08
N ILE A 129 -2.78 -22.11 -19.23
CA ILE A 129 -3.90 -21.72 -18.35
C ILE A 129 -5.13 -22.61 -18.63
N SER A 130 -5.38 -23.01 -19.87
CA SER A 130 -6.47 -23.93 -20.22
C SER A 130 -6.23 -25.36 -19.72
N ALA A 131 -4.98 -25.84 -19.73
CA ALA A 131 -4.63 -27.17 -19.25
C ALA A 131 -4.78 -27.30 -17.72
N ILE A 132 -4.42 -26.27 -16.96
CA ILE A 132 -4.53 -26.28 -15.49
C ILE A 132 -6.01 -26.24 -15.04
N SER A 133 -6.89 -25.58 -15.79
CA SER A 133 -8.33 -25.53 -15.46
C SER A 133 -9.08 -26.84 -15.74
N LYS A 134 -8.52 -27.76 -16.54
CA LYS A 134 -9.13 -29.06 -16.86
C LYS A 134 -8.67 -30.21 -15.95
N LEU A 135 -7.63 -30.00 -15.13
CA LEU A 135 -7.15 -31.02 -14.18
C LEU A 135 -7.82 -30.96 -12.81
N HIS A 136 -8.71 -29.99 -12.59
CA HIS A 136 -9.34 -29.75 -11.28
C HIS A 136 -10.87 -29.90 -11.28
N LEU A 137 -11.40 -30.72 -12.20
CA LEU A 137 -12.79 -31.22 -12.18
C LEU A 137 -12.79 -32.74 -12.32
#